data_AF-A0A7C5WL93-F1
#
_entry.id   AF-A0A7C5WL93-F1
#
_cell.length_a   1.000
_cell.length_b   1.000
_cell.length_c   1.000
_cell.angle_alpha   90.00
_cell.angle_beta   90.00
_cell.angle_gamma   90.00
#
_symmetry.space_group_name_H-M   'P 1'
#
loop_
_entity.id
_entity.type
_entity.pdbx_description
1 polymer ?
#
loop_
_entity_poly.entity_id
_entity_poly.type
_entity_poly.pdbx_seq_one_letter_code
_entity_poly.pdbx_strand_id
1 'polypeptide(L)'
;MWLPVLLFFSLITTLLYFTVKKLGLSSLAKLALISWGATIMFAIDAVFAYLEGEEPIEISWDALELSAVLILVVIAIWILSLVFSRK
;
A
#
# COMPACT_ATOMS: atom_id res chain seq x y z
N MET A 1 -13.17 2.53 1.64
CA MET A 1 -12.63 1.21 2.02
C MET A 1 -11.12 1.15 1.82
N TRP A 2 -10.47 2.29 1.61
CA TRP A 2 -9.07 2.34 1.22
C TRP A 2 -8.12 1.88 2.33
N LEU A 3 -8.37 2.29 3.57
CA LEU A 3 -7.44 2.02 4.66
C LEU A 3 -7.32 0.52 4.99
N PRO A 4 -8.41 -0.25 5.17
CA PRO A 4 -8.31 -1.68 5.43
C PRO A 4 -7.67 -2.46 4.27
N VAL A 5 -7.97 -2.08 3.03
CA VAL A 5 -7.43 -2.75 1.83
C VAL A 5 -5.94 -2.51 1.69
N LEU A 6 -5.48 -1.26 1.87
CA LEU A 6 -4.06 -0.92 1.83
C LEU A 6 -3.28 -1.55 2.99
N LEU A 7 -3.87 -1.58 4.19
CA LEU A 7 -3.28 -2.25 5.34
C LEU A 7 -3.10 -3.75 5.07
N PHE A 8 -4.15 -4.41 4.56
CA PHE A 8 -4.08 -5.83 4.19
C PHE A 8 -3.04 -6.09 3.10
N PHE A 9 -2.97 -5.24 2.08
CA PHE A 9 -1.96 -5.32 1.03
C PHE A 9 -0.53 -5.14 1.57
N SER A 10 -0.34 -4.22 2.51
CA SER A 10 0.96 -3.98 3.18
C SER A 10 1.40 -5.18 4.02
N LEU A 11 0.46 -5.81 4.73
CA LEU A 11 0.72 -7.04 5.47
C LEU A 11 1.09 -8.19 4.54
N ILE A 12 0.38 -8.38 3.43
CA ILE A 12 0.71 -9.43 2.43
C ILE A 12 2.09 -9.18 1.84
N THR A 13 2.38 -7.96 1.37
CA THR A 13 3.69 -7.64 0.77
C THR A 13 4.84 -7.81 1.76
N THR A 14 4.61 -7.51 3.04
CA THR A 14 5.55 -7.78 4.13
C THR A 14 5.76 -9.28 4.35
N LEU A 15 4.67 -10.06 4.39
CA LEU A 15 4.73 -11.51 4.54
C LEU A 15 5.48 -12.15 3.37
N LEU A 16 5.17 -11.75 2.14
CA LEU A 16 5.85 -12.19 0.92
C LEU A 16 7.34 -11.83 0.95
N TYR A 17 7.69 -10.63 1.42
CA TYR A 17 9.10 -10.28 1.63
C TYR A 17 9.78 -11.29 2.57
N PHE A 18 9.20 -11.59 3.74
CA PHE A 18 9.84 -12.51 4.69
C PHE A 18 9.94 -13.96 4.18
N THR A 19 8.94 -14.46 3.45
CA THR A 19 8.98 -15.82 2.90
C THR A 19 10.00 -15.96 1.78
N VAL A 20 10.12 -14.93 0.94
CA VAL A 20 10.98 -14.93 -0.25
C VAL A 20 12.38 -14.36 0.04
N LYS A 21 12.60 -13.69 1.18
CA LYS A 21 13.91 -13.17 1.61
C LYS A 21 15.00 -14.24 1.62
N LYS A 22 14.66 -15.49 1.95
CA LYS A 22 15.59 -16.63 1.90
C LYS A 22 16.10 -16.95 0.49
N LEU A 23 15.38 -16.51 -0.55
CA LEU A 23 15.74 -16.65 -1.96
C LEU A 23 16.58 -15.46 -2.49
N GLY A 24 16.98 -14.51 -1.63
CA GLY A 24 17.84 -13.39 -2.01
C GLY A 24 17.14 -12.22 -2.73
N LEU A 25 15.82 -12.25 -2.86
CA LEU A 25 15.02 -11.22 -3.54
C LEU A 25 14.80 -10.01 -2.62
N SER A 26 15.76 -9.09 -2.58
CA SER A 26 15.65 -7.82 -1.84
C SER A 26 14.62 -6.85 -2.42
N SER A 27 14.21 -7.07 -3.67
CA SER A 27 13.25 -6.23 -4.41
C SER A 27 11.88 -6.12 -3.75
N LEU A 28 11.44 -7.15 -3.01
CA LEU A 28 10.17 -7.15 -2.29
C LEU A 28 10.18 -6.26 -1.05
N ALA A 29 11.35 -5.97 -0.48
CA ALA A 29 11.46 -5.01 0.62
C ALA A 29 11.00 -3.62 0.19
N LYS A 30 11.35 -3.22 -1.05
CA LYS A 30 10.91 -1.94 -1.63
C LYS A 30 9.39 -1.91 -1.82
N LEU A 31 8.80 -3.01 -2.31
CA LEU A 31 7.35 -3.12 -2.47
C LEU A 31 6.63 -2.96 -1.12
N ALA A 32 7.08 -3.69 -0.10
CA ALA A 32 6.53 -3.59 1.26
C ALA A 32 6.70 -2.16 1.83
N LEU A 33 7.82 -1.49 1.57
CA LEU A 33 8.04 -0.12 2.04
C LEU A 33 7.07 0.86 1.36
N ILE A 34 6.89 0.76 0.04
CA ILE A 34 5.99 1.64 -0.73
C ILE A 34 4.54 1.42 -0.27
N SER A 35 4.11 0.16 -0.07
CA SER A 35 2.75 -0.15 0.41
C SER A 35 2.49 0.39 1.82
N TRP A 36 3.46 0.28 2.73
CA TRP A 36 3.36 0.89 4.06
C TRP A 36 3.31 2.42 4.00
N GLY A 37 4.10 3.05 3.11
CA GLY A 37 4.04 4.50 2.90
C GLY A 37 2.64 4.96 2.47
N ALA A 38 2.03 4.26 1.51
CA ALA A 38 0.65 4.53 1.10
C ALA A 38 -0.34 4.32 2.26
N THR A 39 -0.21 3.22 3.00
CA THR A 39 -1.08 2.93 4.16
C THR A 39 -1.00 4.01 5.22
N ILE A 40 0.20 4.50 5.56
CA ILE A 40 0.38 5.58 6.54
C ILE A 40 -0.25 6.88 6.05
N MET A 41 -0.05 7.23 4.78
CA MET A 41 -0.64 8.44 4.20
C MET A 41 -2.16 8.44 4.35
N PHE A 42 -2.82 7.33 4.00
CA PHE A 42 -4.27 7.21 4.13
C PHE A 42 -4.74 6.99 5.59
N ALA A 43 -3.87 6.50 6.47
CA ALA A 43 -4.17 6.46 7.90
C ALA A 43 -4.22 7.86 8.49
N ILE A 44 -3.28 8.73 8.10
CA ILE A 44 -3.27 10.15 8.49
C ILE A 44 -4.53 10.84 7.98
N ASP A 45 -4.89 10.61 6.71
CA ASP A 45 -6.11 11.13 6.09
C ASP A 45 -7.36 10.72 6.90
N ALA A 46 -7.48 9.43 7.26
CA ALA A 46 -8.57 8.93 8.09
C ALA A 46 -8.58 9.56 9.50
N VAL A 47 -7.43 9.87 10.09
CA VAL A 47 -7.36 10.57 11.38
C VAL A 47 -7.90 11.99 11.25
N PHE A 48 -7.54 12.72 10.19
CA PHE A 48 -8.07 14.07 9.96
C PHE A 48 -9.58 14.06 9.71
N ALA A 49 -10.08 13.15 8.87
CA ALA A 49 -11.53 12.98 8.65
C ALA A 49 -12.29 12.73 9.97
N TYR A 50 -11.75 11.87 10.85
CA TYR A 50 -12.34 11.64 12.17
C TYR A 50 -12.37 12.91 13.04
N LEU A 51 -11.30 13.70 13.03
CA LEU A 51 -11.23 14.96 13.79
C LEU A 51 -12.17 16.04 13.26
N GLU A 52 -12.49 16.00 11.97
CA GLU A 52 -13.45 16.88 11.30
C GLU A 52 -14.92 16.42 11.48
N GLY A 53 -15.14 15.27 12.12
CA GLY A 53 -16.46 14.71 12.37
C GLY A 53 -17.04 13.95 11.16
N GLU A 54 -16.22 13.66 10.16
CA GLU A 54 -16.57 12.81 9.02
C GLU A 54 -16.38 11.33 9.35
N GLU A 55 -16.96 10.44 8.54
CA GLU A 55 -16.71 9.00 8.69
C GLU A 55 -15.29 8.66 8.17
N PRO A 56 -14.36 8.24 9.05
CA PRO A 56 -12.96 8.04 8.65
C PRO A 56 -12.75 6.78 7.80
N ILE A 57 -13.74 5.90 7.78
CA ILE A 57 -13.75 4.68 6.98
C ILE A 57 -15.02 4.69 6.14
N GLU A 58 -14.91 5.24 4.93
CA GLU A 58 -15.99 5.17 3.96
C GLU A 58 -16.15 3.73 3.46
N ILE A 59 -17.36 3.19 3.35
CA ILE A 59 -17.62 1.88 2.72
C ILE A 59 -18.56 2.07 1.54
N SER A 60 -17.97 2.28 0.36
CA SER A 60 -18.67 2.53 -0.90
C SER A 60 -17.97 1.81 -2.07
N TRP A 61 -18.69 1.67 -3.19
CA TRP A 61 -18.15 1.14 -4.44
C TRP A 61 -17.03 2.03 -5.00
N ASP A 62 -17.21 3.34 -4.92
CA ASP A 62 -16.21 4.33 -5.36
C ASP A 62 -14.93 4.18 -4.54
N ALA A 63 -15.06 3.98 -3.22
CA ALA A 63 -13.90 3.77 -2.36
C ALA A 63 -13.20 2.42 -2.60
N LEU A 64 -13.88 1.40 -3.11
CA LEU A 64 -13.26 0.15 -3.56
C LEU A 64 -12.47 0.35 -4.86
N GLU A 65 -13.04 1.08 -5.83
CA GLU A 65 -12.36 1.41 -7.08
C GLU A 65 -11.08 2.21 -6.81
N LEU A 66 -11.16 3.23 -5.94
CA LEU A 66 -10.01 4.01 -5.51
C LEU A 66 -8.93 3.12 -4.88
N SER A 67 -9.31 2.18 -4.00
CA SER A 67 -8.39 1.24 -3.38
C SER A 67 -7.62 0.40 -4.41
N ALA A 68 -8.31 -0.04 -5.47
CA ALA A 68 -7.70 -0.80 -6.56
C ALA A 68 -6.70 0.06 -7.35
N VAL A 69 -7.07 1.30 -7.67
CA VAL A 69 -6.17 2.26 -8.35
C VAL A 69 -4.92 2.51 -7.53
N LEU A 70 -5.04 2.68 -6.21
CA LEU A 70 -3.90 2.90 -5.32
C LEU A 70 -2.95 1.71 -5.29
N ILE A 71 -3.47 0.48 -5.24
CA ILE A 71 -2.65 -0.73 -5.35
C ILE A 71 -1.90 -0.77 -6.68
N LEU A 72 -2.56 -0.43 -7.80
CA LEU A 72 -1.92 -0.37 -9.11
C LEU A 72 -0.79 0.66 -9.15
N VAL A 73 -0.99 1.84 -8.55
CA VAL A 73 0.04 2.88 -8.45
C VAL A 73 1.24 2.38 -7.62
N VAL A 74 1.00 1.73 -6.48
CA VAL A 74 2.07 1.13 -5.67
C VAL A 74 2.87 0.10 -6.47
N ILE A 75 2.19 -0.77 -7.21
CA ILE A 75 2.83 -1.78 -8.08
C ILE A 75 3.61 -1.10 -9.21
N ALA A 76 3.06 -0.07 -9.84
CA ALA A 76 3.72 0.67 -10.91
C ALA A 76 5.01 1.34 -10.42
N ILE A 77 4.97 2.03 -9.27
CA ILE A 77 6.14 2.65 -8.65
C ILE A 77 7.20 1.59 -8.33
N TRP A 78 6.77 0.45 -7.79
CA TRP A 78 7.68 -0.66 -7.51
C TRP A 78 8.34 -1.19 -8.79
N ILE A 79 7.58 -1.47 -9.86
CA ILE A 79 8.12 -1.93 -11.15
C ILE A 79 9.13 -0.91 -11.69
N LEU A 80 8.79 0.38 -11.69
CA LEU A 80 9.71 1.44 -12.10
C LEU A 80 11.00 1.40 -11.25
N SER A 81 10.89 1.24 -9.94
CA SER A 81 12.06 1.12 -9.05
C SER A 81 12.96 -0.07 -9.40
N LEU A 82 12.40 -1.19 -9.91
CA LEU A 82 13.17 -2.34 -10.34
C LEU A 82 13.91 -2.08 -11.65
N VAL A 83 13.26 -1.41 -12.60
CA VAL A 83 13.86 -1.05 -13.89
C VAL A 83 15.06 -0.12 -13.66
N PHE A 84 14.93 0.88 -12.80
CA PHE A 84 16.02 1.81 -12.50
C PHE A 84 17.12 1.21 -11.62
N SER A 85 16.80 0.22 -10.78
CA SER A 85 17.78 -0.47 -9.92
C SER A 85 18.64 -1.51 -10.66
N ARG A 86 18.37 -1.77 -11.94
CA ARG A 86 19.14 -2.68 -12.81
C ARG A 86 20.23 -1.97 -13.64
N LYS A 87 20.43 -0.67 -13.45
CA LYS A 87 21.61 0.07 -13.94
C LYS A 87 22.66 0.14 -12.85
#